data_AF-A0A016UE23-F1
#
_entry.id   AF-A0A016UE23-F1
#
_cell.length_a   1.000
_cell.length_b   1.000
_cell.length_c   1.000
_cell.angle_alpha   90.00
_cell.angle_beta   90.00
_cell.angle_gamma   90.00
#
_symmetry.space_group_name_H-M   'P 1'
#
loop_
_entity.id
_entity.type
_entity.pdbx_description
1 polymer ?
#
loop_
_entity_poly.entity_id
_entity_poly.type
_entity_poly.pdbx_seq_one_letter_code
_entity_poly.pdbx_strand_id
1 'polypeptide(L)'
;MVSFLQVKVFIGRFTQFSLFTKCYRTYRESCSGLLLGCGNVFPYERDARVKIEDEYLRKLFSRLCDALFAEIIFPMAHLRLTDSTYVLMKANIFLFEGFTYSSLSPEGKAVIAREKARHRSALLAHLNSKKEAFDDKLNQIIQVEHIMASIEAVSNYMDKEIQFLGVFGLLDMGRMLIMECHVNKYKFNLTPT
;
A
#
# COMPACT_ATOMS: atom_id res chain seq x y z
N MET A 1 5.45 -25.71 7.08
CA MET A 1 6.17 -24.52 7.61
C MET A 1 6.22 -23.36 6.60
N VAL A 2 6.52 -23.60 5.31
CA VAL A 2 6.52 -22.58 4.23
C VAL A 2 5.16 -21.88 4.05
N SER A 3 4.05 -22.62 4.18
CA SER A 3 2.69 -22.07 4.08
C SER A 3 2.38 -21.00 5.14
N PHE A 4 2.92 -21.14 6.35
CA PHE A 4 2.64 -20.23 7.47
C PHE A 4 3.39 -18.90 7.34
N LEU A 5 4.60 -18.92 6.75
CA LEU A 5 5.39 -17.74 6.40
C LEU A 5 4.64 -16.89 5.37
N GLN A 6 4.10 -17.50 4.33
CA GLN A 6 3.38 -16.82 3.24
C GLN A 6 2.12 -16.11 3.76
N VAL A 7 1.35 -16.77 4.63
CA VAL A 7 0.12 -16.19 5.21
C VAL A 7 0.43 -14.97 6.08
N LYS A 8 1.45 -15.04 6.95
CA LYS A 8 1.82 -13.92 7.83
C LYS A 8 2.30 -12.69 7.06
N VAL A 9 3.14 -12.90 6.05
CA VAL A 9 3.63 -11.81 5.19
C VAL A 9 2.46 -11.20 4.41
N PHE A 10 1.58 -12.04 3.86
CA PHE A 10 0.39 -11.55 3.16
C PHE A 10 -0.52 -10.71 4.06
N ILE A 11 -0.88 -11.21 5.24
CA ILE A 11 -1.74 -10.50 6.19
C ILE A 11 -1.12 -9.14 6.59
N GLY A 12 0.17 -9.11 6.92
CA GLY A 12 0.84 -7.89 7.37
C GLY A 12 0.98 -6.81 6.29
N ARG A 13 0.91 -7.19 5.00
CA ARG A 13 1.21 -6.31 3.86
C ARG A 13 0.01 -6.11 2.92
N PHE A 14 -1.14 -6.69 3.26
CA PHE A 14 -2.33 -6.67 2.43
C PHE A 14 -2.76 -5.24 2.07
N THR A 15 -2.85 -4.35 3.06
CA THR A 15 -3.36 -2.99 2.87
C THR A 15 -2.48 -2.18 1.93
N GLN A 16 -1.17 -2.17 2.16
CA GLN A 16 -0.18 -1.50 1.31
C GLN A 16 -0.24 -2.02 -0.12
N PHE A 17 -0.23 -3.34 -0.28
CA PHE A 17 -0.28 -3.98 -1.58
C PHE A 17 -1.57 -3.68 -2.34
N SER A 18 -2.71 -3.74 -1.63
CA SER A 18 -4.05 -3.49 -2.17
C SER A 18 -4.26 -2.04 -2.57
N LEU A 19 -3.83 -1.09 -1.73
CA LEU A 19 -3.92 0.34 -2.02
C LEU A 19 -2.98 0.74 -3.16
N PHE A 20 -1.74 0.24 -3.18
CA PHE A 20 -0.80 0.55 -4.27
C PHE A 20 -1.34 0.08 -5.62
N THR A 21 -1.99 -1.09 -5.62
CA THR A 21 -2.66 -1.63 -6.82
C THR A 21 -3.81 -0.73 -7.28
N LYS A 22 -4.63 -0.21 -6.36
CA LYS A 22 -5.73 0.71 -6.69
C LYS A 22 -5.21 2.04 -7.24
N CYS A 23 -4.15 2.59 -6.64
CA CYS A 23 -3.52 3.82 -7.11
C CYS A 23 -2.96 3.65 -8.53
N TYR A 24 -2.25 2.55 -8.77
CA TYR A 24 -1.69 2.28 -10.10
C TYR A 24 -2.76 2.13 -11.17
N ARG A 25 -3.84 1.40 -10.88
CA ARG A 25 -4.98 1.28 -11.81
C ARG A 25 -5.66 2.62 -12.06
N THR A 26 -5.90 3.39 -11.00
CA THR A 26 -6.47 4.75 -11.09
C THR A 26 -5.63 5.64 -12.01
N TYR A 27 -4.30 5.62 -11.83
CA TYR A 27 -3.35 6.31 -12.69
C TYR A 27 -3.44 5.83 -14.15
N ARG A 28 -3.36 4.51 -14.38
CA ARG A 28 -3.33 3.91 -15.72
C ARG A 28 -4.61 4.12 -16.51
N GLU A 29 -5.76 4.02 -15.84
CA GLU A 29 -7.08 4.18 -16.43
C GLU A 29 -7.50 5.66 -16.46
N SER A 30 -6.68 6.59 -15.93
CA SER A 30 -6.97 8.04 -15.85
C SER A 30 -8.34 8.34 -15.24
N CYS A 31 -8.72 7.61 -14.19
CA CYS A 31 -10.03 7.76 -13.57
C CYS A 31 -10.18 9.13 -12.90
N SER A 32 -11.40 9.68 -12.90
CA SER A 32 -11.78 10.93 -12.21
C SER A 32 -11.83 10.82 -10.68
N GLY A 33 -11.37 9.70 -10.12
CA GLY A 33 -11.43 9.37 -8.72
C GLY A 33 -10.72 8.05 -8.43
N LEU A 34 -10.68 7.66 -7.15
CA LEU A 34 -10.04 6.44 -6.72
C LEU A 34 -10.84 5.21 -7.18
N LEU A 35 -10.24 4.38 -8.03
CA LEU A 35 -10.84 3.14 -8.50
C LEU A 35 -10.83 2.07 -7.38
N LEU A 36 -12.02 1.59 -7.02
CA LEU A 36 -12.22 0.57 -6.00
C LEU A 36 -12.15 -0.84 -6.61
N GLY A 37 -11.96 -1.86 -5.75
CA GLY A 37 -11.80 -3.25 -6.19
C GLY A 37 -13.00 -3.83 -6.93
N CYS A 38 -14.20 -3.28 -6.69
CA CYS A 38 -15.44 -3.67 -7.34
C CYS A 38 -15.72 -2.93 -8.67
N GLY A 39 -14.80 -2.08 -9.13
CA GLY A 39 -15.00 -1.26 -10.34
C GLY A 39 -15.70 0.09 -10.09
N ASN A 40 -16.26 0.31 -8.90
CA ASN A 40 -16.78 1.63 -8.53
C ASN A 40 -15.66 2.66 -8.39
N VAL A 41 -15.97 3.92 -8.61
CA VAL A 41 -15.03 5.04 -8.45
C VAL A 41 -15.48 5.92 -7.29
N PHE A 42 -14.60 6.11 -6.31
CA PHE A 42 -14.78 7.13 -5.29
C PHE A 42 -14.31 8.49 -5.85
N PRO A 43 -15.18 9.50 -6.02
CA PRO A 43 -14.85 10.72 -6.75
C PRO A 43 -13.70 11.51 -6.10
N TYR A 44 -12.76 11.99 -6.91
CA TYR A 44 -11.74 12.93 -6.43
C TYR A 44 -12.35 14.32 -6.20
N GLU A 45 -13.23 14.78 -7.08
CA GLU A 45 -13.88 16.08 -6.95
C GLU A 45 -14.77 16.18 -5.71
N ARG A 46 -14.56 17.23 -4.91
CA ARG A 46 -15.24 17.39 -3.61
C ARG A 46 -16.75 17.51 -3.73
N ASP A 47 -17.23 18.22 -4.74
CA ASP A 47 -18.67 18.43 -4.97
C ASP A 47 -19.39 17.12 -5.30
N ALA A 48 -18.71 16.20 -5.99
CA ALA A 48 -19.26 14.89 -6.30
C ALA A 48 -19.38 14.00 -5.05
N ARG A 49 -18.54 14.20 -4.03
CA ARG A 49 -18.58 13.41 -2.79
C ARG A 49 -19.79 13.73 -1.92
N VAL A 50 -20.41 14.92 -2.06
CA VAL A 50 -21.62 15.31 -1.32
C VAL A 50 -22.78 14.36 -1.58
N LYS A 51 -22.80 13.72 -2.77
CA LYS A 51 -23.81 12.74 -3.18
C LYS A 51 -23.69 11.38 -2.50
N ILE A 52 -22.62 11.14 -1.73
CA ILE A 52 -22.43 9.89 -0.99
C ILE A 52 -23.23 9.99 0.30
N GLU A 53 -24.24 9.13 0.44
CA GLU A 53 -25.19 9.11 1.56
C GLU A 53 -24.55 8.66 2.87
N ASP A 54 -23.70 7.63 2.82
CA ASP A 54 -22.98 7.13 3.99
C ASP A 54 -21.90 8.13 4.42
N GLU A 55 -22.16 8.86 5.51
CA GLU A 55 -21.29 9.90 6.02
C GLU A 55 -19.93 9.35 6.50
N TYR A 56 -19.90 8.14 7.07
CA TYR A 56 -18.67 7.53 7.58
C TYR A 56 -17.77 7.10 6.43
N LEU A 57 -18.32 6.39 5.45
CA LEU A 57 -17.61 6.03 4.22
C LEU A 57 -17.14 7.27 3.49
N ARG A 58 -18.00 8.29 3.36
CA ARG A 58 -17.64 9.57 2.73
C ARG A 58 -16.46 10.23 3.45
N LYS A 59 -16.48 10.34 4.77
CA LYS A 59 -15.38 10.96 5.55
C LYS A 59 -14.08 10.17 5.45
N LEU A 60 -14.13 8.86 5.63
CA LEU A 60 -12.98 7.97 5.54
C LEU A 60 -12.33 8.05 4.17
N PHE A 61 -13.11 7.79 3.12
CA PHE A 61 -12.59 7.78 1.75
C PHE A 61 -12.23 9.17 1.24
N SER A 62 -12.83 10.25 1.74
CA SER A 62 -12.42 11.61 1.35
C SER A 62 -10.96 11.89 1.73
N ARG A 63 -10.61 11.64 3.00
CA ARG A 63 -9.23 11.85 3.49
C ARG A 63 -8.24 10.91 2.81
N LEU A 64 -8.63 9.64 2.69
CA LEU A 64 -7.83 8.63 2.02
C LEU A 64 -7.59 8.99 0.55
N CYS A 65 -8.64 9.37 -0.18
CA CYS A 65 -8.57 9.75 -1.58
C CYS A 65 -7.66 10.97 -1.77
N ASP A 66 -7.82 12.02 -0.96
CA ASP A 66 -6.98 13.22 -1.06
C ASP A 66 -5.49 12.88 -0.86
N ALA A 67 -5.17 12.08 0.16
CA ALA A 67 -3.81 11.65 0.43
C ALA A 67 -3.23 10.76 -0.67
N LEU A 68 -3.99 9.76 -1.16
CA LEU A 68 -3.53 8.88 -2.23
C LEU A 68 -3.29 9.65 -3.53
N PHE A 69 -4.12 10.65 -3.85
CA PHE A 69 -3.90 11.47 -5.03
C PHE A 69 -2.65 12.35 -4.91
N ALA A 70 -2.53 13.09 -3.81
CA ALA A 70 -1.42 14.01 -3.59
C ALA A 70 -0.06 13.29 -3.49
N GLU A 71 0.00 12.19 -2.77
CA GLU A 71 1.26 11.55 -2.37
C GLU A 71 1.68 10.40 -3.30
N ILE A 72 0.77 9.89 -4.13
CA ILE A 72 0.99 8.65 -4.87
C ILE A 72 0.59 8.80 -6.34
N ILE A 73 -0.69 9.08 -6.63
CA ILE A 73 -1.21 9.04 -8.01
C ILE A 73 -0.64 10.19 -8.85
N PHE A 74 -0.61 11.42 -8.33
CA PHE A 74 0.00 12.54 -9.07
C PHE A 74 1.52 12.39 -9.21
N PRO A 75 2.28 11.98 -8.18
CA PRO A 75 3.69 11.61 -8.35
C PRO A 75 3.92 10.51 -9.39
N MET A 76 3.09 9.46 -9.43
CA MET A 76 3.15 8.44 -10.49
C MET A 76 2.96 9.05 -11.88
N ALA A 77 1.99 9.96 -12.03
CA ALA A 77 1.73 10.66 -13.29
C ALA A 77 2.89 11.56 -13.70
N HIS A 78 3.45 12.32 -12.76
CA HIS A 78 4.61 13.19 -12.97
C HIS A 78 5.83 12.39 -13.44
N LEU A 79 6.10 11.26 -12.79
CA LEU A 79 7.19 10.35 -13.16
C LEU A 79 6.92 9.54 -14.42
N ARG A 80 5.69 9.57 -14.95
CA ARG A 80 5.22 8.66 -16.01
C ARG A 80 5.56 7.20 -15.68
N LEU A 81 5.11 6.75 -14.51
CA LEU A 81 5.50 5.47 -13.95
C LEU A 81 5.19 4.32 -14.93
N THR A 82 6.22 3.55 -15.28
CA THR A 82 6.09 2.42 -16.20
C THR A 82 5.61 1.15 -15.50
N ASP A 83 5.05 0.20 -16.24
CA ASP A 83 4.67 -1.13 -15.72
C ASP A 83 5.86 -1.83 -15.03
N SER A 84 7.05 -1.75 -15.62
CA SER A 84 8.27 -2.35 -15.06
C SER A 84 8.64 -1.74 -13.71
N THR A 85 8.61 -0.40 -13.61
CA THR A 85 8.90 0.30 -12.35
C THR A 85 7.82 -0.02 -11.30
N TYR A 86 6.54 -0.03 -11.71
CA TYR A 86 5.42 -0.41 -10.84
C TYR A 86 5.58 -1.82 -10.25
N VAL A 87 5.89 -2.83 -11.06
CA VAL A 87 6.05 -4.21 -10.58
C VAL A 87 7.20 -4.33 -9.59
N LEU A 88 8.33 -3.67 -9.86
CA LEU A 88 9.48 -3.66 -8.95
C LEU A 88 9.18 -2.92 -7.64
N MET A 89 8.49 -1.77 -7.69
CA MET A 89 8.02 -1.06 -6.50
C MET A 89 7.05 -1.92 -5.70
N LYS A 90 6.09 -2.59 -6.36
CA LYS A 90 5.10 -3.46 -5.72
C LYS A 90 5.75 -4.59 -4.94
N ALA A 91 6.79 -5.22 -5.50
CA ALA A 91 7.56 -6.25 -4.80
C ALA A 91 8.31 -5.68 -3.58
N ASN A 92 8.93 -4.51 -3.71
CA ASN A 92 9.60 -3.85 -2.60
C ASN A 92 8.63 -3.44 -1.49
N ILE A 93 7.46 -2.89 -1.83
CA ILE A 93 6.38 -2.59 -0.88
C ILE A 93 5.92 -3.86 -0.18
N PHE A 94 5.73 -4.97 -0.89
CA PHE A 94 5.34 -6.23 -0.26
C PHE A 94 6.40 -6.74 0.74
N LEU A 95 7.68 -6.54 0.46
CA LEU A 95 8.80 -7.03 1.29
C LEU A 95 9.32 -6.01 2.33
N PHE A 96 8.71 -4.83 2.44
CA PHE A 96 9.21 -3.75 3.28
C PHE A 96 8.97 -3.98 4.80
N GLU A 97 9.86 -3.40 5.62
CA GLU A 97 10.12 -3.74 7.03
C GLU A 97 9.15 -3.12 8.05
N GLY A 98 8.13 -2.39 7.62
CA GLY A 98 7.21 -1.67 8.53
C GLY A 98 6.55 -2.56 9.59
N PHE A 99 6.51 -3.87 9.36
CA PHE A 99 6.17 -4.87 10.38
C PHE A 99 7.41 -5.68 10.71
N THR A 100 7.95 -5.49 11.91
CA THR A 100 8.85 -6.47 12.51
C THR A 100 8.06 -7.76 12.61
N TYR A 101 8.33 -8.72 11.74
CA TYR A 101 7.74 -10.03 11.84
C TYR A 101 8.38 -10.78 13.02
N SER A 102 8.08 -10.34 14.24
CA SER A 102 8.58 -10.91 15.49
C SER A 102 8.32 -12.41 15.54
N SER A 103 7.20 -12.84 14.95
CA SER A 103 6.73 -14.22 14.90
C SER A 103 7.25 -15.08 13.74
N LEU A 104 8.22 -14.60 12.93
CA LEU A 104 8.92 -15.46 11.94
C LEU A 104 10.12 -16.17 12.57
N SER A 105 10.35 -17.41 12.10
CA SER A 105 11.57 -18.14 12.44
C SER A 105 12.82 -17.41 11.91
N PRO A 106 14.01 -17.65 12.49
CA PRO A 106 15.27 -17.10 11.98
C PRO A 106 15.47 -17.36 10.47
N GLU A 107 15.13 -18.56 10.00
CA GLU A 107 15.21 -18.93 8.58
C GLU A 107 14.22 -18.13 7.73
N GLY A 108 12.99 -17.94 8.23
CA GLY A 108 12.00 -17.10 7.57
C GLY A 108 12.46 -15.65 7.45
N LYS A 109 13.07 -15.08 8.50
CA LYS A 109 13.66 -13.74 8.48
C LYS A 109 14.82 -13.66 7.47
N ALA A 110 15.69 -14.67 7.43
CA ALA A 110 16.81 -14.73 6.48
C ALA A 110 16.33 -14.78 5.02
N VAL A 111 15.29 -15.56 4.73
CA VAL A 111 14.67 -15.61 3.39
C VAL A 111 14.12 -14.25 2.99
N ILE A 112 13.33 -13.61 3.86
CA ILE A 112 12.76 -12.28 3.57
C ILE A 112 13.85 -11.23 3.36
N ALA A 113 14.89 -11.22 4.20
CA ALA A 113 16.02 -10.29 4.05
C ALA A 113 16.75 -10.47 2.72
N ARG A 114 16.99 -11.71 2.30
CA ARG A 114 17.60 -12.01 0.99
C ARG A 114 16.71 -11.55 -0.17
N GLU A 115 15.42 -11.87 -0.13
CA GLU A 115 14.49 -11.46 -1.18
C GLU A 115 14.35 -9.93 -1.23
N LYS A 116 14.33 -9.25 -0.09
CA LYS A 116 14.35 -7.79 -0.02
C LYS A 116 15.58 -7.22 -0.71
N ALA A 117 16.78 -7.68 -0.35
CA ALA A 117 18.02 -7.19 -0.95
C ALA A 117 18.05 -7.40 -2.48
N ARG A 118 17.54 -8.56 -2.93
CA ARG A 118 17.43 -8.90 -4.35
C ARG A 118 16.49 -7.96 -5.11
N HIS A 119 15.27 -7.75 -4.62
CA HIS A 119 14.29 -6.86 -5.27
C HIS A 119 14.67 -5.39 -5.19
N ARG A 120 15.36 -4.98 -4.10
CA ARG A 120 15.92 -3.64 -3.98
C ARG A 120 16.99 -3.38 -5.03
N SER A 121 17.92 -4.31 -5.17
CA SER A 121 18.98 -4.23 -6.18
C SER A 121 18.40 -4.20 -7.59
N ALA A 122 17.37 -5.00 -7.87
CA ALA A 122 16.67 -4.99 -9.16
C ALA A 122 16.00 -3.65 -9.47
N LEU A 123 15.31 -3.03 -8.50
CA LEU A 123 14.71 -1.71 -8.67
C LEU A 123 15.76 -0.64 -8.95
N LEU A 124 16.84 -0.58 -8.16
CA LEU A 124 17.90 0.40 -8.36
C LEU A 124 18.63 0.19 -9.69
N ALA A 125 18.91 -1.05 -10.08
CA ALA A 125 19.51 -1.35 -11.38
C ALA A 125 18.60 -0.90 -12.53
N HIS A 126 17.28 -1.15 -12.43
CA HIS A 126 16.31 -0.72 -13.42
C HIS A 126 16.26 0.81 -13.56
N LEU A 127 16.20 1.55 -12.45
CA LEU A 127 16.19 3.01 -12.46
C LEU A 127 17.51 3.58 -13.02
N ASN A 128 18.65 3.00 -12.63
CA ASN A 128 19.96 3.44 -13.10
C ASN A 128 20.24 3.13 -14.59
N SER A 129 19.58 2.12 -15.15
CA SER A 129 19.75 1.70 -16.55
C SER A 129 19.24 2.72 -17.58
N LYS A 130 18.41 3.67 -17.14
CA LYS A 130 17.88 4.73 -18.01
C LYS A 130 19.00 5.68 -18.45
N LYS A 131 18.95 6.16 -19.69
CA LYS A 131 19.89 7.15 -20.23
C LYS A 131 19.43 8.57 -19.87
N GLU A 132 19.41 8.88 -18.58
CA GLU A 132 19.06 10.20 -18.03
C GLU A 132 20.31 10.89 -17.44
N ALA A 133 20.26 12.20 -17.21
CA ALA A 133 21.32 12.90 -16.48
C ALA A 133 21.36 12.44 -15.01
N PHE A 134 22.49 12.62 -14.33
CA PHE A 134 22.66 12.15 -12.96
C PHE A 134 21.61 12.74 -11.99
N ASP A 135 21.38 14.05 -12.06
CA ASP A 135 20.42 14.74 -11.19
C ASP A 135 18.98 14.26 -11.43
N ASP A 136 18.61 14.03 -12.70
CA ASP A 136 17.30 13.50 -13.07
C ASP A 136 17.09 12.09 -12.52
N LYS A 137 18.12 11.23 -12.62
CA LYS A 137 18.09 9.88 -12.03
C LYS A 137 17.92 9.92 -10.53
N LEU A 138 18.68 10.77 -9.86
CA LEU A 138 18.62 10.91 -8.40
C LEU A 138 17.23 11.39 -7.97
N ASN A 139 16.68 12.40 -8.65
CA ASN A 139 15.32 12.88 -8.41
C ASN A 139 14.28 11.78 -8.65
N GLN A 140 14.40 10.99 -9.72
CA GLN A 140 13.51 9.88 -10.00
C GLN A 140 13.57 8.80 -8.89
N ILE A 141 14.77 8.46 -8.41
CA ILE A 141 14.94 7.51 -7.30
C ILE A 141 14.28 8.06 -6.03
N ILE A 142 14.55 9.32 -5.66
CA ILE A 142 13.97 9.95 -4.47
C ILE A 142 12.44 9.91 -4.52
N GLN A 143 11.84 10.26 -5.66
CA GLN A 143 10.39 10.25 -5.82
C GLN A 143 9.80 8.84 -5.74
N VAL A 144 10.47 7.84 -6.30
CA VAL A 144 10.08 6.43 -6.18
C VAL A 144 10.12 5.96 -4.72
N GLU A 145 11.18 6.30 -3.98
CA GLU A 145 11.27 6.02 -2.54
C GLU A 145 10.17 6.71 -1.75
N HIS A 146 9.89 7.98 -2.07
CA HIS A 146 8.85 8.77 -1.43
C HIS A 146 7.48 8.11 -1.62
N ILE A 147 7.12 7.71 -2.84
CA ILE A 147 5.86 6.99 -3.11
C ILE A 147 5.77 5.70 -2.29
N MET A 148 6.85 4.92 -2.20
CA MET A 148 6.88 3.67 -1.41
C MET A 148 6.79 3.91 0.10
N ALA A 149 7.24 5.06 0.60
CA ALA A 149 7.06 5.45 2.00
C ALA A 149 5.62 5.97 2.26
N SER A 150 5.10 6.81 1.36
CA SER A 150 3.76 7.37 1.48
C SER A 150 2.67 6.30 1.44
N ILE A 151 2.81 5.26 0.60
CA ILE A 151 1.85 4.15 0.61
C ILE A 151 1.84 3.40 1.94
N GLU A 152 2.99 3.24 2.60
CA GLU A 152 3.06 2.63 3.94
C GLU A 152 2.33 3.49 4.98
N ALA A 153 2.58 4.79 4.98
CA ALA A 153 1.94 5.73 5.90
C ALA A 153 0.41 5.77 5.73
N VAL A 154 -0.05 5.91 4.47
CA VAL A 154 -1.49 5.98 4.15
C VAL A 154 -2.19 4.65 4.42
N SER A 155 -1.51 3.52 4.22
CA SER A 155 -2.07 2.21 4.58
C SER A 155 -2.24 2.05 6.09
N ASN A 156 -1.25 2.47 6.87
CA ASN A 156 -1.36 2.45 8.33
C ASN A 156 -2.47 3.37 8.83
N TYR A 157 -2.73 4.49 8.15
CA TYR A 157 -3.92 5.31 8.41
C TYR A 157 -5.22 4.52 8.14
N MET A 158 -5.35 3.91 6.96
CA MET A 158 -6.52 3.11 6.59
C MET A 158 -6.79 1.97 7.59
N ASP A 159 -5.74 1.27 8.02
CA ASP A 159 -5.87 0.17 8.97
C ASP A 159 -6.39 0.64 10.34
N LYS A 160 -5.92 1.80 10.82
CA LYS A 160 -6.41 2.41 12.07
C LYS A 160 -7.88 2.82 11.98
N GLU A 161 -8.28 3.39 10.85
CA GLU A 161 -9.66 3.79 10.62
C GLU A 161 -10.60 2.58 10.55
N ILE A 162 -10.21 1.52 9.85
CA ILE A 162 -10.99 0.27 9.79
C ILE A 162 -11.12 -0.37 11.18
N GLN A 163 -10.05 -0.37 11.97
CA GLN A 163 -10.10 -0.84 13.35
C GLN A 163 -11.05 -0.01 14.21
N PHE A 164 -10.99 1.31 14.09
CA PHE A 164 -11.90 2.21 14.79
C PHE A 164 -13.35 1.88 14.45
N LEU A 165 -13.70 1.83 13.16
CA LEU A 165 -15.06 1.49 12.72
C LEU A 165 -15.51 0.11 13.22
N GLY A 166 -14.62 -0.88 13.22
CA GLY A 166 -14.89 -2.21 13.75
C GLY A 166 -15.15 -2.23 15.26
N VAL A 167 -14.38 -1.49 16.06
CA VAL A 167 -14.55 -1.39 17.52
C VAL A 167 -15.90 -0.77 17.89
N PHE A 168 -16.36 0.21 17.12
CA PHE A 168 -17.66 0.87 17.35
C PHE A 168 -18.85 0.15 16.69
N GLY A 169 -18.63 -1.01 16.05
CA GLY A 169 -19.70 -1.76 15.37
C GLY A 169 -20.29 -1.03 14.15
N LEU A 170 -19.57 -0.04 13.61
CA LEU A 170 -19.98 0.73 12.43
C LEU A 170 -19.63 0.01 11.12
N LEU A 171 -18.84 -1.06 11.21
CA LEU A 171 -18.49 -1.93 10.10
C LEU A 171 -18.72 -3.38 10.54
N ASP A 172 -19.53 -4.12 9.78
CA ASP A 172 -19.66 -5.57 9.99
C ASP A 172 -18.36 -6.25 9.56
N MET A 173 -17.66 -6.79 10.55
CA MET A 173 -16.34 -7.42 10.42
C MET A 173 -16.40 -8.93 10.70
N GLY A 174 -17.60 -9.54 10.68
CA GLY A 174 -17.78 -10.96 10.98
C GLY A 174 -16.90 -11.86 10.12
N ARG A 175 -16.03 -12.69 10.74
CA ARG A 175 -15.13 -13.72 10.13
C ARG A 175 -14.73 -13.52 8.66
N MET A 176 -14.32 -12.31 8.28
CA MET A 176 -13.90 -11.97 6.92
C MET A 176 -12.39 -11.74 6.85
N LEU A 177 -11.81 -11.93 5.66
CA LEU A 177 -10.41 -11.61 5.36
C LEU A 177 -10.03 -10.16 5.76
N ILE A 178 -10.99 -9.25 5.72
CA ILE A 178 -10.84 -7.85 6.16
C ILE A 178 -10.46 -7.79 7.65
N MET A 179 -11.08 -8.59 8.51
CA MET A 179 -10.77 -8.65 9.95
C MET A 179 -9.36 -9.19 10.19
N GLU A 180 -8.93 -10.20 9.42
CA GLU A 180 -7.58 -10.73 9.52
C GLU A 180 -6.51 -9.72 9.08
N CYS A 181 -6.72 -9.12 7.91
CA CYS A 181 -5.77 -8.23 7.26
C CYS A 181 -5.70 -6.82 7.87
N HIS A 182 -6.79 -6.29 8.44
CA HIS A 182 -6.80 -4.92 8.97
C HIS A 182 -6.74 -4.87 10.50
N VAL A 183 -7.34 -5.84 11.21
CA VAL A 183 -7.49 -5.79 12.67
C VAL A 183 -6.53 -6.77 13.36
N ASN A 184 -6.54 -8.04 12.95
CA ASN A 184 -5.70 -9.06 13.58
C ASN A 184 -4.22 -8.97 13.16
N LYS A 185 -3.88 -8.17 12.14
CA LYS A 185 -2.49 -7.98 11.70
C LYS A 185 -1.53 -7.56 12.82
N TYR A 186 -2.03 -6.89 13.88
CA TYR A 186 -1.25 -6.50 15.05
C TYR A 186 -1.29 -7.51 16.21
N LYS A 187 -2.22 -8.47 16.22
CA LYS A 187 -2.25 -9.54 17.24
C LYS A 187 -1.03 -10.45 17.16
N PHE A 188 -0.37 -10.52 16.01
CA PHE A 188 0.89 -11.25 15.83
C PHE A 188 2.12 -10.57 16.44
N ASN A 189 1.97 -9.33 16.93
CA ASN A 189 3.05 -8.56 17.57
C ASN A 189 2.95 -8.52 19.11
N LEU A 190 1.89 -9.10 19.70
CA LEU A 190 1.69 -9.16 21.15
C LEU A 190 2.05 -10.56 21.66
N THR A 191 3.34 -10.81 21.86
CA THR A 191 3.76 -11.73 22.92
C THR A 191 3.98 -10.90 24.18
N PRO A 192 3.28 -11.17 25.30
CA PRO A 192 3.70 -10.63 26.58
C PRO A 192 5.10 -11.19 26.87
N THR A 193 6.02 -10.28 27.19
CA THR A 193 7.27 -10.60 27.88
C THR A 193 6.98 -11.26 29.22
#